data_AF-A0A8U0IHD2-F1
#
_entry.id   AF-A0A8U0IHD2-F1
#
_cell.length_a   1.000
_cell.length_b   1.000
_cell.length_c   1.000
_cell.angle_alpha   90.00
_cell.angle_beta   90.00
_cell.angle_gamma   90.00
#
_symmetry.space_group_name_H-M   'P 1'
#
loop_
_entity.id
_entity.type
_entity.pdbx_description
1 polymer ?
#
loop_
_entity_poly.entity_id
_entity_poly.type
_entity_poly.pdbx_seq_one_letter_code
_entity_poly.pdbx_strand_id
1 'polypeptide(L)'
;MANDRRPADDFEVTPDLPDSPMHTTGTDHITLIGSNAEDTIEFYRDLLGMPLVLRQPNLDDPSQTHLFFDTGDGRIVTFFVNDDRDSDPRPQRTPVGGVHHLSFSIDPERFVEVREALEDAGRGYNEFDRGIFHSLYTQDHNGLVIELSTDKWAIPDDRRGEVLATAQRIREEDGADFAEERHLEQALDELDIDAEKFDLPDASSGAGV
;
A
#
# COMPACT_ATOMS: atom_id res chain seq x y z
N MET A 1 -1.52 -23.89 -27.30
CA MET A 1 -1.26 -22.64 -28.04
C MET A 1 -0.18 -21.91 -27.26
N ALA A 2 0.95 -21.58 -27.87
CA ALA A 2 1.96 -20.77 -27.20
C ALA A 2 1.35 -19.38 -26.93
N ASN A 3 1.47 -18.91 -25.71
CA ASN A 3 0.92 -17.63 -25.27
C ASN A 3 1.85 -16.55 -25.82
N ASP A 4 1.51 -15.98 -26.98
CA ASP A 4 2.28 -14.93 -27.69
C ASP A 4 2.09 -13.57 -26.99
N ARG A 5 2.45 -13.53 -25.70
CA ARG A 5 2.43 -12.31 -24.90
C ARG A 5 3.78 -11.63 -25.07
N ARG A 6 3.75 -10.33 -25.31
CA ARG A 6 4.94 -9.50 -25.22
C ARG A 6 5.59 -9.66 -23.83
N PRO A 7 6.93 -9.77 -23.76
CA PRO A 7 7.68 -9.58 -22.52
C PRO A 7 7.24 -8.33 -21.75
N ALA A 8 7.35 -8.35 -20.42
CA ALA A 8 7.01 -7.18 -19.60
C ALA A 8 7.91 -5.97 -19.92
N ASP A 9 9.16 -6.22 -20.27
CA ASP A 9 10.16 -5.19 -20.60
C ASP A 9 9.88 -4.51 -21.95
N ASP A 10 8.95 -5.03 -22.77
CA ASP A 10 8.53 -4.41 -24.03
C ASP A 10 7.52 -3.27 -23.81
N PHE A 11 7.07 -3.04 -22.58
CA PHE A 11 6.12 -1.99 -22.23
C PHE A 11 6.85 -0.78 -21.64
N GLU A 12 6.67 0.38 -22.28
CA GLU A 12 7.25 1.64 -21.82
C GLU A 12 6.73 2.03 -20.42
N VAL A 13 7.64 2.48 -19.56
CA VAL A 13 7.32 3.13 -18.28
C VAL A 13 7.44 4.64 -18.48
N THR A 14 6.33 5.36 -18.35
CA THR A 14 6.26 6.80 -18.57
C THR A 14 5.28 7.45 -17.59
N PRO A 15 5.53 8.70 -17.15
CA PRO A 15 4.55 9.46 -16.40
C PRO A 15 3.50 10.15 -17.28
N ASP A 16 3.68 10.14 -18.59
CA ASP A 16 2.75 10.74 -19.53
C ASP A 16 1.45 9.95 -19.63
N LEU A 17 0.33 10.67 -19.78
CA LEU A 17 -0.97 10.04 -20.02
C LEU A 17 -0.96 9.30 -21.37
N PRO A 18 -1.37 8.03 -21.43
CA PRO A 18 -1.42 7.29 -22.68
C PRO A 18 -2.57 7.79 -23.56
N ASP A 19 -2.47 7.58 -24.88
CA ASP A 19 -3.60 7.79 -25.81
C ASP A 19 -4.70 6.77 -25.49
N SER A 20 -5.72 7.20 -24.75
CA SER A 20 -6.77 6.36 -24.18
C SER A 20 -8.14 7.01 -24.36
N PRO A 21 -9.20 6.21 -24.59
CA PRO A 21 -10.57 6.73 -24.63
C PRO A 21 -11.06 7.29 -23.29
N MET A 22 -10.34 7.05 -22.19
CA MET A 22 -10.70 7.51 -20.84
C MET A 22 -9.48 7.66 -19.93
N HIS A 23 -9.60 8.56 -18.94
CA HIS A 23 -8.64 8.71 -17.86
C HIS A 23 -9.37 8.70 -16.52
N THR A 24 -8.83 7.95 -15.56
CA THR A 24 -9.26 8.04 -14.17
C THR A 24 -8.58 9.25 -13.50
N THR A 25 -9.17 9.76 -12.43
CA THR A 25 -8.62 10.89 -11.66
C THR A 25 -7.98 10.46 -10.33
N GLY A 26 -7.92 9.15 -10.08
CA GLY A 26 -7.43 8.56 -8.84
C GLY A 26 -8.20 7.30 -8.45
N THR A 27 -7.76 6.68 -7.36
CA THR A 27 -8.50 5.62 -6.67
C THR A 27 -9.51 6.26 -5.71
N ASP A 28 -10.79 5.91 -5.85
CA ASP A 28 -11.87 6.42 -4.99
C ASP A 28 -11.97 5.61 -3.69
N HIS A 29 -12.29 4.32 -3.80
CA HIS A 29 -12.30 3.40 -2.68
C HIS A 29 -11.97 1.96 -3.09
N ILE A 30 -11.64 1.14 -2.09
CA ILE A 30 -11.53 -0.32 -2.20
C ILE A 30 -12.55 -0.93 -1.24
N THR A 31 -13.27 -1.97 -1.68
CA THR A 31 -14.23 -2.70 -0.84
C THR A 31 -13.74 -4.13 -0.62
N LEU A 32 -13.62 -4.51 0.64
CA LEU A 32 -13.25 -5.85 1.08
C LEU A 32 -14.43 -6.59 1.70
N ILE A 33 -14.35 -7.91 1.71
CA ILE A 33 -15.26 -8.75 2.49
C ILE A 33 -14.58 -9.01 3.84
N GLY A 34 -15.15 -8.47 4.91
CA GLY A 34 -14.68 -8.73 6.28
C GLY A 34 -15.45 -9.86 6.96
N SER A 35 -14.92 -10.32 8.09
CA SER A 35 -15.60 -11.21 9.03
C SER A 35 -16.77 -10.47 9.69
N ASN A 36 -16.54 -9.89 10.87
CA ASN A 36 -17.52 -9.22 11.71
C ASN A 36 -17.14 -7.76 11.97
N ALA A 37 -18.09 -6.97 12.46
CA ALA A 37 -17.87 -5.54 12.68
C ALA A 37 -16.85 -5.27 13.80
N GLU A 38 -16.85 -6.07 14.88
CA GLU A 38 -15.99 -5.86 16.05
C GLU A 38 -14.51 -5.97 15.67
N ASP A 39 -14.09 -7.10 15.11
CA ASP A 39 -12.69 -7.35 14.74
C ASP A 39 -12.21 -6.41 13.62
N THR A 40 -13.09 -6.09 12.66
CA THR A 40 -12.75 -5.15 11.58
C THR A 40 -12.51 -3.75 12.13
N ILE A 41 -13.37 -3.29 13.06
CA ILE A 41 -13.23 -1.97 13.67
C ILE A 41 -12.00 -1.93 14.59
N GLU A 42 -11.77 -2.97 15.40
CA GLU A 42 -10.59 -3.07 16.27
C GLU A 42 -9.31 -2.85 15.46
N PHE A 43 -9.16 -3.55 14.34
CA PHE A 43 -7.94 -3.45 13.55
C PHE A 43 -7.82 -2.11 12.80
N TYR A 44 -8.82 -1.74 12.00
CA TYR A 44 -8.67 -0.58 11.12
C TYR A 44 -8.84 0.76 11.86
N ARG A 45 -9.78 0.86 12.81
CA ARG A 45 -9.97 2.09 13.58
C ARG A 45 -9.07 2.16 14.79
N ASP A 46 -9.07 1.11 15.62
CA ASP A 46 -8.44 1.22 16.94
C ASP A 46 -6.92 0.98 16.89
N LEU A 47 -6.45 0.07 16.03
CA LEU A 47 -5.01 -0.18 15.85
C LEU A 47 -4.39 0.74 14.78
N LEU A 48 -4.93 0.77 13.56
CA LEU A 48 -4.37 1.61 12.48
C LEU A 48 -4.76 3.08 12.57
N GLY A 49 -5.69 3.45 13.45
CA GLY A 49 -6.09 4.84 13.65
C GLY A 49 -6.98 5.42 12.54
N MET A 50 -7.56 4.60 11.66
CA MET A 50 -8.39 5.07 10.54
C MET A 50 -9.82 5.40 11.04
N PRO A 51 -10.30 6.65 10.96
CA PRO A 51 -11.63 6.99 11.43
C PRO A 51 -12.72 6.19 10.70
N LEU A 52 -13.63 5.55 11.44
CA LEU A 52 -14.87 5.00 10.87
C LEU A 52 -15.82 6.17 10.56
N VAL A 53 -15.85 6.60 9.29
CA VAL A 53 -16.55 7.81 8.85
C VAL A 53 -17.98 7.56 8.41
N LEU A 54 -18.32 6.33 8.02
CA LEU A 54 -19.68 5.96 7.65
C LEU A 54 -19.96 4.50 7.99
N ARG A 55 -21.20 4.23 8.42
CA ARG A 55 -21.73 2.89 8.61
C ARG A 55 -23.18 2.85 8.15
N GLN A 56 -23.51 1.89 7.28
CA GLN A 56 -24.88 1.66 6.82
C GLN A 56 -25.11 0.18 6.48
N PRO A 57 -26.36 -0.29 6.38
CA PRO A 57 -26.64 -1.59 5.77
C PRO A 57 -26.10 -1.64 4.32
N ASN A 58 -25.59 -2.78 3.90
CA ASN A 58 -25.28 -3.01 2.48
C ASN A 58 -26.59 -2.95 1.67
N LEU A 59 -26.59 -2.17 0.59
CA LEU A 59 -27.77 -1.96 -0.25
C LEU A 59 -28.18 -3.21 -1.03
N ASP A 60 -27.21 -4.07 -1.37
CA ASP A 60 -27.46 -5.32 -2.10
C ASP A 60 -27.86 -6.46 -1.16
N ASP A 61 -27.30 -6.49 0.05
CA ASP A 61 -27.58 -7.50 1.09
C ASP A 61 -27.70 -6.84 2.48
N PRO A 62 -28.91 -6.47 2.93
CA PRO A 62 -29.11 -5.81 4.22
C PRO A 62 -28.72 -6.64 5.45
N SER A 63 -28.39 -7.92 5.30
CA SER A 63 -27.81 -8.72 6.39
C SER A 63 -26.35 -8.36 6.68
N GLN A 64 -25.70 -7.63 5.78
CA GLN A 64 -24.34 -7.16 5.93
C GLN A 64 -24.32 -5.68 6.31
N THR A 65 -23.34 -5.31 7.13
CA THR A 65 -23.03 -3.91 7.40
C THR A 65 -21.89 -3.46 6.49
N HIS A 66 -22.04 -2.28 5.91
CA HIS A 66 -21.03 -1.59 5.11
C HIS A 66 -20.33 -0.55 5.99
N LEU A 67 -19.05 -0.77 6.27
CA LEU A 67 -18.19 0.11 7.06
C LEU A 67 -17.27 0.91 6.13
N PHE A 68 -17.02 2.18 6.42
CA PHE A 68 -16.17 3.08 5.64
C PHE A 68 -15.12 3.70 6.56
N PHE A 69 -13.84 3.50 6.24
CA PHE A 69 -12.72 4.03 6.99
C PHE A 69 -11.94 5.04 6.14
N ASP A 70 -11.66 6.21 6.70
CA ASP A 70 -10.81 7.22 6.09
C ASP A 70 -9.34 6.85 6.27
N THR A 71 -8.60 6.74 5.16
CA THR A 71 -7.19 6.32 5.16
C THR A 71 -6.21 7.46 5.43
N GLY A 72 -6.70 8.70 5.57
CA GLY A 72 -5.89 9.88 5.93
C GLY A 72 -5.45 10.74 4.74
N ASP A 73 -5.62 10.25 3.51
CA ASP A 73 -5.29 10.91 2.25
C ASP A 73 -6.54 11.28 1.42
N GLY A 74 -7.72 11.21 2.05
CA GLY A 74 -9.01 11.44 1.42
C GLY A 74 -9.58 10.25 0.64
N ARG A 75 -8.85 9.12 0.58
CA ARG A 75 -9.37 7.86 0.03
C ARG A 75 -10.07 7.06 1.13
N ILE A 76 -10.90 6.12 0.71
CA ILE A 76 -11.70 5.31 1.63
C ILE A 76 -11.44 3.83 1.42
N VAL A 77 -11.26 3.08 2.50
CA VAL A 77 -11.39 1.62 2.48
C VAL A 77 -12.71 1.22 3.10
N THR A 78 -13.42 0.28 2.47
CA THR A 78 -14.72 -0.16 2.95
C THR A 78 -14.79 -1.67 3.13
N PHE A 79 -15.67 -2.11 4.03
CA PHE A 79 -15.86 -3.51 4.37
C PHE A 79 -17.33 -3.90 4.38
N PHE A 80 -17.65 -5.01 3.73
CA PHE A 80 -18.89 -5.74 3.99
C PHE A 80 -18.66 -6.79 5.07
N VAL A 81 -19.21 -6.55 6.26
CA VAL A 81 -19.10 -7.42 7.42
C VAL A 81 -20.44 -8.05 7.79
N ASN A 82 -20.40 -9.21 8.44
CA ASN A 82 -21.57 -9.86 9.01
C ASN A 82 -21.17 -10.49 10.36
N ASP A 83 -21.90 -10.16 11.42
CA ASP A 83 -21.54 -10.56 12.79
C ASP A 83 -21.61 -12.08 13.03
N ASP A 84 -22.18 -12.85 12.10
CA ASP A 84 -22.17 -14.32 12.11
C ASP A 84 -20.87 -14.93 11.51
N ARG A 85 -19.94 -14.11 11.00
CA ARG A 85 -18.66 -14.59 10.42
C ARG A 85 -17.53 -14.52 11.44
N ASP A 86 -16.88 -15.65 11.63
CA ASP A 86 -15.63 -15.73 12.38
C ASP A 86 -14.46 -15.14 11.59
N SER A 87 -13.55 -14.46 12.29
CA SER A 87 -12.25 -14.08 11.76
C SER A 87 -11.35 -15.30 11.55
N ASP A 88 -10.48 -15.22 10.55
CA ASP A 88 -9.53 -16.28 10.22
C ASP A 88 -8.16 -15.66 9.87
N PRO A 89 -7.18 -15.69 10.79
CA PRO A 89 -5.89 -15.05 10.58
C PRO A 89 -4.97 -15.85 9.64
N ARG A 90 -5.43 -16.96 9.07
CA ARG A 90 -4.63 -17.73 8.11
C ARG A 90 -4.42 -16.88 6.84
N PRO A 91 -3.20 -16.90 6.25
CA PRO A 91 -2.92 -16.13 5.05
C PRO A 91 -3.94 -16.38 3.93
N GLN A 92 -4.46 -15.29 3.38
CA GLN A 92 -5.40 -15.36 2.26
C GLN A 92 -4.75 -15.98 1.02
N ARG A 93 -5.54 -16.73 0.25
CA ARG A 93 -5.09 -17.22 -1.05
C ARG A 93 -5.21 -16.08 -2.07
N THR A 94 -4.14 -15.85 -2.83
CA THR A 94 -4.07 -14.78 -3.84
C THR A 94 -4.01 -15.36 -5.26
N PRO A 95 -5.12 -15.92 -5.79
CA PRO A 95 -5.16 -16.33 -7.19
C PRO A 95 -5.05 -15.11 -8.12
N VAL A 96 -4.84 -15.35 -9.42
CA VAL A 96 -4.89 -14.28 -10.44
C VAL A 96 -6.20 -13.48 -10.30
N GLY A 97 -6.08 -12.18 -10.08
CA GLY A 97 -7.20 -11.26 -9.83
C GLY A 97 -7.54 -11.02 -8.35
N GLY A 98 -6.85 -11.66 -7.41
CA GLY A 98 -6.98 -11.38 -5.98
C GLY A 98 -6.12 -10.21 -5.51
N VAL A 99 -6.51 -9.59 -4.39
CA VAL A 99 -5.70 -8.56 -3.71
C VAL A 99 -4.59 -9.26 -2.94
N HIS A 100 -3.33 -8.91 -3.23
CA HIS A 100 -2.17 -9.51 -2.56
C HIS A 100 -1.92 -8.87 -1.18
N HIS A 101 -1.90 -7.54 -1.11
CA HIS A 101 -1.87 -6.75 0.11
C HIS A 101 -2.55 -5.40 -0.13
N LEU A 102 -2.90 -4.69 0.94
CA LEU A 102 -3.16 -3.25 0.90
C LEU A 102 -2.03 -2.52 1.60
N SER A 103 -1.57 -1.42 0.99
CA SER A 103 -0.50 -0.58 1.51
C SER A 103 -1.06 0.76 1.98
N PHE A 104 -0.72 1.16 3.20
CA PHE A 104 -1.09 2.44 3.78
C PHE A 104 0.16 3.22 4.16
N SER A 105 0.15 4.51 3.85
CA SER A 105 1.25 5.39 4.21
C SER A 105 1.29 5.61 5.72
N ILE A 106 2.47 5.55 6.31
CA ILE A 106 2.74 5.97 7.68
C ILE A 106 3.71 7.15 7.66
N ASP A 107 3.64 7.98 8.69
CA ASP A 107 4.58 9.07 8.88
C ASP A 107 6.00 8.49 9.11
N PRO A 108 7.01 8.87 8.31
CA PRO A 108 8.39 8.41 8.47
C PRO A 108 8.95 8.69 9.87
N GLU A 109 8.60 9.82 10.48
CA GLU A 109 9.08 10.18 11.82
C GLU A 109 8.51 9.24 12.90
N ARG A 110 7.39 8.58 12.61
CA ARG A 110 6.69 7.67 13.52
C ARG A 110 6.97 6.20 13.24
N PHE A 111 7.89 5.88 12.32
CA PHE A 111 8.16 4.49 11.91
C PHE A 111 8.45 3.56 13.10
N VAL A 112 9.32 4.00 14.02
CA VAL A 112 9.66 3.24 15.23
C VAL A 112 8.47 3.12 16.19
N GLU A 113 7.65 4.17 16.33
CA GLU A 113 6.45 4.14 17.17
C GLU A 113 5.41 3.16 16.61
N VAL A 114 5.22 3.13 15.29
CA VAL A 114 4.30 2.20 14.62
C VAL A 114 4.75 0.76 14.84
N ARG A 115 6.06 0.50 14.74
CA ARG A 115 6.67 -0.80 15.03
C ARG A 115 6.33 -1.25 16.47
N GLU A 116 6.56 -0.39 17.45
CA GLU A 116 6.27 -0.66 18.86
C GLU A 116 4.77 -0.85 19.12
N ALA A 117 3.90 -0.06 18.46
CA ALA A 117 2.46 -0.21 18.57
C ALA A 117 1.96 -1.57 18.06
N LEU A 118 2.56 -2.13 16.99
CA LEU A 118 2.26 -3.48 16.53
C LEU A 118 2.69 -4.53 17.57
N GLU A 119 3.87 -4.37 18.18
CA GLU A 119 4.38 -5.28 19.23
C GLU A 119 3.48 -5.26 20.47
N ASP A 120 3.09 -4.09 20.94
CA ASP A 120 2.22 -3.90 22.09
C ASP A 120 0.80 -4.45 21.85
N ALA A 121 0.32 -4.39 20.60
CA ALA A 121 -0.91 -5.03 20.16
C ALA A 121 -0.78 -6.55 19.95
N GLY A 122 0.39 -7.13 20.19
CA GLY A 122 0.66 -8.56 20.00
C GLY A 122 0.66 -9.01 18.54
N ARG A 123 0.92 -8.08 17.60
CA ARG A 123 0.96 -8.35 16.16
C ARG A 123 2.38 -8.63 15.71
N GLY A 124 2.56 -9.74 14.99
CA GLY A 124 3.78 -9.97 14.24
C GLY A 124 3.89 -9.04 13.04
N TYR A 125 5.11 -8.67 12.69
CA TYR A 125 5.41 -7.94 11.46
C TYR A 125 6.76 -8.37 10.89
N ASN A 126 6.95 -8.12 9.59
CA ASN A 126 8.24 -8.16 8.93
C ASN A 126 8.62 -6.75 8.46
N GLU A 127 9.89 -6.40 8.55
CA GLU A 127 10.41 -5.09 8.18
C GLU A 127 11.41 -5.21 7.02
N PHE A 128 11.24 -4.38 5.98
CA PHE A 128 12.11 -4.40 4.80
C PHE A 128 12.44 -3.02 4.26
N ASP A 129 13.72 -2.79 3.98
CA ASP A 129 14.17 -1.72 3.10
C ASP A 129 13.89 -2.15 1.65
N ARG A 130 13.02 -1.40 0.96
CA ARG A 130 12.60 -1.66 -0.43
C ARG A 130 13.37 -0.80 -1.44
N GLY A 131 14.54 -0.29 -1.04
CA GLY A 131 15.42 0.55 -1.84
C GLY A 131 14.97 2.00 -1.80
N ILE A 132 13.76 2.27 -2.30
CA ILE A 132 13.19 3.63 -2.44
C ILE A 132 12.15 3.99 -1.36
N PHE A 133 11.67 3.01 -0.60
CA PHE A 133 10.76 3.18 0.55
C PHE A 133 11.03 2.10 1.61
N HIS A 134 10.52 2.30 2.82
CA HIS A 134 10.52 1.34 3.92
C HIS A 134 9.13 0.78 4.15
N SER A 135 9.04 -0.50 4.53
CA SER A 135 7.75 -1.15 4.78
C SER A 135 7.76 -2.08 5.99
N LEU A 136 6.67 -2.03 6.76
CA LEU A 136 6.27 -3.03 7.74
C LEU A 136 5.10 -3.86 7.18
N TYR A 137 5.19 -5.19 7.22
CA TYR A 137 4.12 -6.08 6.79
C TYR A 137 3.52 -6.80 7.97
N THR A 138 2.22 -6.60 8.20
CA THR A 138 1.42 -7.31 9.22
C THR A 138 0.18 -7.93 8.58
N GLN A 139 -0.73 -8.50 9.37
CA GLN A 139 -1.98 -9.10 8.89
C GLN A 139 -3.17 -8.61 9.70
N ASP A 140 -4.29 -8.37 9.00
CA ASP A 140 -5.58 -8.12 9.63
C ASP A 140 -6.15 -9.41 10.27
N HIS A 141 -7.31 -9.33 10.92
CA HIS A 141 -7.95 -10.51 11.51
C HIS A 141 -8.41 -11.56 10.49
N ASN A 142 -8.48 -11.20 9.21
CA ASN A 142 -8.87 -12.06 8.10
C ASN A 142 -7.66 -12.60 7.33
N GLY A 143 -6.43 -12.38 7.81
CA GLY A 143 -5.21 -12.86 7.15
C GLY A 143 -4.87 -12.14 5.84
N LEU A 144 -5.48 -10.99 5.57
CA LEU A 144 -5.06 -10.08 4.51
C LEU A 144 -3.76 -9.41 4.94
N VAL A 145 -2.75 -9.42 4.07
CA VAL A 145 -1.48 -8.73 4.32
C VAL A 145 -1.72 -7.23 4.23
N ILE A 146 -1.30 -6.52 5.28
CA ILE A 146 -1.32 -5.07 5.38
C ILE A 146 0.12 -4.59 5.41
N GLU A 147 0.46 -3.73 4.45
CA GLU A 147 1.72 -3.03 4.38
C GLU A 147 1.55 -1.63 4.95
N LEU A 148 2.45 -1.23 5.84
CA LEU A 148 2.60 0.14 6.33
C LEU A 148 3.89 0.69 5.74
N SER A 149 3.78 1.59 4.77
CA SER A 149 4.90 2.05 3.96
C SER A 149 5.23 3.52 4.21
N THR A 150 6.50 3.88 4.10
CA THR A 150 6.97 5.27 4.09
C THR A 150 8.04 5.46 3.04
N ASP A 151 7.92 6.51 2.24
CA ASP A 151 8.98 6.88 1.29
C ASP A 151 10.22 7.36 2.08
N LYS A 152 11.42 7.18 1.50
CA LYS A 152 12.68 7.66 2.11
C LYS A 152 12.88 9.17 1.97
N TRP A 153 12.13 9.79 1.07
CA TRP A 153 12.18 11.21 0.73
C TRP A 153 10.77 11.79 0.71
N ALA A 154 10.64 13.08 1.01
CA ALA A 154 9.38 13.83 1.01
C ALA A 154 8.89 14.13 -0.42
N ILE A 155 8.49 13.10 -1.17
CA ILE A 155 8.02 13.23 -2.55
C ILE A 155 6.63 13.88 -2.57
N PRO A 156 6.38 14.92 -3.39
CA PRO A 156 5.03 15.46 -3.56
C PRO A 156 4.06 14.42 -4.14
N ASP A 157 2.90 14.24 -3.51
CA ASP A 157 1.90 13.21 -3.88
C ASP A 157 1.48 13.28 -5.35
N ASP A 158 1.34 14.49 -5.89
CA ASP A 158 0.92 14.74 -7.28
C ASP A 158 2.04 14.48 -8.30
N ARG A 159 3.30 14.37 -7.84
CA ARG A 159 4.48 14.08 -8.68
C ARG A 159 5.06 12.70 -8.46
N ARG A 160 4.52 11.89 -7.54
CA ARG A 160 5.06 10.56 -7.21
C ARG A 160 5.23 9.65 -8.44
N GLY A 161 4.27 9.66 -9.36
CA GLY A 161 4.37 8.90 -10.61
C GLY A 161 5.51 9.34 -11.52
N GLU A 162 5.74 10.65 -11.64
CA GLU A 162 6.84 11.25 -12.39
C GLU A 162 8.20 10.85 -11.81
N VAL A 163 8.35 10.97 -10.49
CA VAL A 163 9.57 10.59 -9.78
C VAL A 163 9.88 9.10 -9.97
N LEU A 164 8.90 8.22 -9.81
CA LEU A 164 9.10 6.77 -9.96
C LEU A 164 9.46 6.39 -11.41
N ALA A 165 8.84 7.02 -12.40
CA ALA A 165 9.17 6.77 -13.81
C ALA A 165 10.60 7.24 -14.15
N THR A 166 11.02 8.41 -13.64
CA THR A 166 12.40 8.89 -13.81
C THR A 166 13.41 8.01 -13.08
N ALA A 167 13.11 7.58 -11.85
CA ALA A 167 13.96 6.65 -11.10
C ALA A 167 14.09 5.29 -11.81
N GLN A 168 13.02 4.80 -12.43
CA GLN A 168 13.05 3.59 -13.26
C GLN A 168 14.00 3.76 -14.45
N ARG A 169 13.90 4.87 -15.19
CA ARG A 169 14.79 5.15 -16.33
C ARG A 169 16.25 5.18 -15.90
N ILE A 170 16.55 5.87 -14.81
CA ILE A 170 17.91 5.96 -14.25
C ILE A 170 18.42 4.58 -13.83
N ARG A 171 17.60 3.78 -13.15
CA ARG A 171 17.92 2.38 -12.77
C ARG A 171 18.30 1.54 -13.98
N GLU A 172 17.54 1.64 -15.08
CA GLU A 172 17.81 0.89 -16.31
C GLU A 172 19.11 1.34 -16.99
N GLU A 173 19.38 2.64 -17.01
CA GLU A 173 20.64 3.21 -17.51
C GLU A 173 21.85 2.78 -16.68
N ASP A 174 21.69 2.63 -15.36
CA ASP A 174 22.70 2.10 -14.44
C ASP A 174 22.88 0.57 -14.57
N GLY A 175 21.93 -0.12 -15.21
CA GLY A 175 21.93 -1.58 -15.33
C GLY A 175 21.65 -2.30 -14.01
N ALA A 176 20.97 -1.64 -13.07
CA ALA A 176 20.66 -2.18 -11.76
C ALA A 176 19.41 -3.08 -11.79
N ASP A 177 19.43 -4.20 -11.07
CA ASP A 177 18.30 -5.13 -11.00
C ASP A 177 17.08 -4.50 -10.31
N PHE A 178 17.29 -3.65 -9.30
CA PHE A 178 16.24 -3.04 -8.49
C PHE A 178 16.41 -1.52 -8.38
N ALA A 179 15.30 -0.82 -8.16
CA ALA A 179 15.35 0.57 -7.77
C ALA A 179 16.00 0.67 -6.39
N GLU A 180 16.90 1.63 -6.24
CA GLU A 180 17.67 1.85 -5.02
C GLU A 180 17.59 3.33 -4.70
N GLU A 181 17.96 3.68 -3.48
CA GLU A 181 17.92 5.05 -2.99
C GLU A 181 18.65 6.04 -3.90
N ARG A 182 19.81 5.65 -4.45
CA ARG A 182 20.58 6.47 -5.40
C ARG A 182 19.81 6.83 -6.68
N HIS A 183 18.94 5.93 -7.15
CA HIS A 183 18.14 6.16 -8.36
C HIS A 183 17.01 7.15 -8.08
N LEU A 184 16.44 7.09 -6.87
CA LEU A 184 15.42 8.03 -6.42
C LEU A 184 16.00 9.43 -6.17
N GLU A 185 17.14 9.51 -5.49
CA GLU A 185 17.86 10.77 -5.25
C GLU A 185 18.20 11.47 -6.58
N GLN A 186 18.77 10.74 -7.53
CA GLN A 186 19.06 11.30 -8.86
C GLN A 186 17.80 11.71 -9.63
N ALA A 187 16.69 11.00 -9.46
CA ALA A 187 15.42 11.38 -10.07
C ALA A 187 14.87 12.70 -9.49
N LEU A 188 14.98 12.90 -8.18
CA LEU A 188 14.58 14.14 -7.52
C LEU A 188 15.42 15.33 -8.01
N ASP A 189 16.74 15.13 -8.11
CA ASP A 189 17.67 16.13 -8.66
C ASP A 189 17.34 16.50 -10.11
N GLU A 190 17.09 15.50 -10.97
CA GLU A 190 16.78 15.73 -12.38
C GLU A 190 15.45 16.48 -12.57
N LEU A 191 14.49 16.23 -11.67
CA LEU A 191 13.15 16.83 -11.70
C LEU A 191 13.06 18.17 -10.95
N ASP A 192 14.17 18.69 -10.42
CA ASP A 192 14.27 19.91 -9.62
C ASP A 192 13.27 19.90 -8.44
N ILE A 193 13.18 18.74 -7.75
CA ILE A 193 12.35 18.55 -6.57
C ILE A 193 13.23 18.66 -5.32
N ASP A 194 13.03 19.74 -4.56
CA ASP A 194 13.64 19.91 -3.23
C ASP A 194 12.89 19.05 -2.20
N ALA A 195 13.26 17.77 -2.13
CA ALA A 195 12.71 16.81 -1.17
C ALA A 195 13.68 16.59 0.00
N GLU A 196 13.15 16.60 1.22
CA GLU A 196 13.91 16.23 2.41
C GLU A 196 14.04 14.71 2.51
N LYS A 197 15.23 14.23 2.87
CA LYS A 197 15.46 12.82 3.20
C LYS A 197 15.12 12.55 4.66
N PHE A 198 14.34 11.50 4.90
CA PHE A 198 14.00 11.06 6.26
C PHE A 198 15.08 10.18 6.88
N ASP A 199 15.29 10.34 8.19
CA ASP A 199 16.18 9.48 8.98
C ASP A 199 15.40 8.24 9.46
N LEU A 200 15.55 7.14 8.71
CA LEU A 200 14.87 5.87 8.96
C LEU A 200 15.88 4.83 9.49
N PRO A 201 15.44 3.90 10.36
CA PRO A 201 16.32 2.85 10.88
C PRO A 201 16.81 1.92 9.77
N ASP A 202 17.95 1.27 9.98
CA ASP A 202 18.44 0.22 9.08
C ASP A 202 17.53 -1.01 9.14
N ALA A 203 17.11 -1.52 7.99
CA ALA A 203 16.41 -2.79 7.86
C ALA A 203 17.06 -3.70 6.82
N SER A 204 16.65 -4.97 6.84
CA SER A 204 17.10 -5.93 5.84
C SER A 204 16.47 -5.65 4.47
N SER A 205 17.28 -5.67 3.41
CA SER A 205 16.77 -5.66 2.03
C SER A 205 16.17 -7.03 1.70
N GLY A 206 14.93 -7.08 1.21
CA GLY A 206 14.30 -8.36 0.86
C GLY A 206 12.84 -8.24 0.40
N ALA A 207 12.27 -9.38 0.02
CA ALA A 207 10.84 -9.53 -0.21
C ALA A 207 10.21 -10.26 0.99
N GLY A 208 9.27 -9.58 1.65
CA GLY A 208 8.37 -10.22 2.61
C GLY A 208 7.59 -11.34 1.95
N VAL A 209 7.50 -12.46 2.69
CA VAL A 209 6.85 -13.72 2.31
C VAL A 209 5.41 -13.54 1.87
#